data_AF-A0A7J2TN98-F1
#
_entry.id   AF-A0A7J2TN98-F1
#
_cell.length_a   1.000
_cell.length_b   1.000
_cell.length_c   1.000
_cell.angle_alpha   90.00
_cell.angle_beta   90.00
_cell.angle_gamma   90.00
#
_symmetry.space_group_name_H-M   'P 1'
#
loop_
_entity.id
_entity.type
_entity.pdbx_description
1 polymer ?
#
loop_
_entity_poly.entity_id
_entity_poly.type
_entity_poly.pdbx_seq_one_letter_code
_entity_poly.pdbx_strand_id
1 'polypeptide(L)'
;MSNDSHKQNRKKLLRTLFLLLSSLLLVTATASVLNVMYMQASPIPAEAAKVQFVTAADSTAAGASIGTNGTYVLLNSMAGWPNSTRTYQAAVGIQNLDTVARTVELKFDQAGDWSGDTGNIDFITVIVRDTAGGTQQGATINVGTAGSSTGAISIPASTTWVVEWNIRWKAGALSTNTVSVKLTLIVTGE
;
A
#
# COMPACT_ATOMS: atom_id res chain seq x y z
N MET A 1 66.90 -61.30 16.10
CA MET A 1 65.71 -60.55 16.56
C MET A 1 66.19 -59.27 17.21
N SER A 2 66.12 -58.09 16.60
CA SER A 2 64.94 -57.21 16.67
C SER A 2 65.13 -56.02 15.71
N ASN A 3 65.43 -56.29 14.44
CA ASN A 3 65.58 -55.24 13.40
C ASN A 3 64.20 -54.67 12.96
N ASP A 4 63.12 -55.25 13.47
CA ASP A 4 61.74 -54.87 13.19
C ASP A 4 61.24 -53.69 14.04
N SER A 5 61.75 -53.48 15.26
CA SER A 5 61.25 -52.42 16.15
C SER A 5 61.61 -51.02 15.64
N HIS A 6 62.81 -50.84 15.08
CA HIS A 6 63.23 -49.56 14.47
C HIS A 6 62.44 -49.22 13.21
N LYS A 7 62.10 -50.22 12.38
CA LYS A 7 61.23 -50.03 11.21
C LYS A 7 59.80 -49.66 11.63
N GLN A 8 59.30 -50.26 12.70
CA GLN A 8 57.97 -49.99 13.24
C GLN A 8 57.86 -48.58 13.83
N ASN A 9 58.89 -48.12 14.55
CA ASN A 9 58.95 -46.76 15.09
C ASN A 9 59.09 -45.68 14.00
N ARG A 10 59.85 -45.92 12.93
CA ARG A 10 59.91 -45.01 11.77
C ARG A 10 58.58 -44.91 11.02
N LYS A 11 57.86 -46.03 10.86
CA LYS A 11 56.51 -46.04 10.29
C LYS A 11 55.50 -45.28 11.15
N LYS A 12 55.60 -45.38 12.49
CA LYS A 12 54.77 -44.62 13.43
C LYS A 12 55.06 -43.12 13.31
N LEU A 13 56.33 -42.72 13.35
CA LEU A 13 56.74 -41.31 13.27
C LEU A 13 56.37 -40.67 11.93
N LEU A 14 56.50 -41.40 10.82
CA LEU A 14 56.08 -40.93 9.50
C LEU A 14 54.55 -40.74 9.43
N ARG A 15 53.76 -41.63 10.04
CA ARG A 15 52.30 -41.49 10.13
C ARG A 15 51.90 -40.31 11.02
N THR A 16 52.59 -40.10 12.14
CA THR A 16 52.33 -38.96 13.03
C THR A 16 52.69 -37.64 12.35
N LEU A 17 53.81 -37.60 11.61
CA LEU A 17 54.21 -36.42 10.83
C LEU A 17 53.21 -36.13 9.72
N PHE A 18 52.74 -37.16 9.01
CA PHE A 18 51.72 -37.00 7.97
C PHE A 18 50.41 -36.49 8.56
N LEU A 19 49.97 -37.05 9.70
CA LEU A 19 48.78 -36.58 10.43
C LEU A 19 48.95 -35.13 10.91
N LEU A 20 50.13 -34.76 11.39
CA LEU A 20 50.44 -33.39 11.82
C LEU A 20 50.40 -32.42 10.63
N LEU A 21 51.03 -32.77 9.51
CA LEU A 21 51.02 -31.97 8.28
C LEU A 21 49.61 -31.87 7.68
N SER A 22 48.83 -32.96 7.71
CA SER A 22 47.42 -32.94 7.29
C SER A 22 46.59 -32.06 8.22
N SER A 23 46.83 -32.10 9.53
CA SER A 23 46.14 -31.22 10.49
C SER A 23 46.52 -29.74 10.32
N LEU A 24 47.78 -29.44 9.98
CA LEU A 24 48.22 -28.07 9.66
C LEU A 24 47.61 -27.55 8.35
N LEU A 25 47.44 -28.42 7.35
CA LEU A 25 46.80 -28.07 6.07
C LEU A 25 45.28 -27.87 6.21
N LEU A 26 44.63 -28.57 7.14
CA LEU A 26 43.20 -28.39 7.42
C LEU A 26 42.90 -27.07 8.15
N VAL A 27 43.85 -26.54 8.93
CA VAL A 27 43.70 -25.23 9.61
C VAL A 27 43.87 -24.05 8.65
N THR A 28 44.55 -24.23 7.51
CA THR A 28 44.72 -23.18 6.49
C THR A 28 43.61 -23.17 5.43
N ALA A 29 42.73 -24.17 5.41
CA ALA A 29 41.51 -24.18 4.61
C ALA A 29 40.43 -23.31 5.27
N THR A 30 40.65 -22.01 5.14
CA THR A 30 39.64 -20.96 5.08
C THR A 30 38.74 -20.81 6.31
N ALA A 31 39.22 -20.03 7.29
CA ALA A 31 38.37 -18.97 7.77
C ALA A 31 37.96 -18.17 6.53
N SER A 32 36.71 -18.31 6.08
CA SER A 32 36.17 -17.40 5.09
C SER A 32 36.34 -16.01 5.67
N VAL A 33 37.19 -15.19 5.07
CA VAL A 33 37.29 -13.78 5.43
C VAL A 33 35.93 -13.18 5.06
N LEU A 34 35.08 -13.02 6.08
CA LEU A 34 33.75 -12.47 5.92
C LEU A 34 33.91 -10.97 5.64
N ASN A 35 34.00 -10.60 4.37
CA ASN A 35 33.95 -9.20 3.97
C ASN A 35 32.51 -8.72 4.19
N VAL A 36 32.26 -8.10 5.34
CA VAL A 36 30.98 -7.43 5.62
C VAL A 36 31.05 -5.99 5.13
N MET A 37 30.06 -5.60 4.35
CA MET A 37 29.87 -4.21 3.91
C MET A 37 28.64 -3.67 4.64
N TYR A 38 28.78 -2.48 5.24
CA TYR A 38 27.66 -1.78 5.88
C TYR A 38 27.12 -0.71 4.94
N MET A 39 25.79 -0.63 4.87
CA MET A 39 25.06 0.45 4.20
C MET A 39 24.23 1.18 5.26
N GLN A 40 24.34 2.51 5.30
CA GLN A 40 23.58 3.35 6.21
C GLN A 40 22.95 4.50 5.43
N ALA A 41 21.65 4.73 5.65
CA ALA A 41 20.96 5.96 5.27
C ALA A 41 20.72 6.77 6.54
N SER A 42 21.30 7.96 6.65
CA SER A 42 21.10 8.85 7.80
C SER A 42 21.51 10.30 7.49
N PRO A 43 20.66 11.32 7.74
CA PRO A 43 19.26 11.19 8.15
C PRO A 43 18.35 10.86 6.95
N ILE A 44 17.20 10.24 7.21
CA ILE A 44 16.09 10.18 6.26
C ILE A 44 15.09 11.26 6.71
N PRO A 45 14.93 12.38 5.96
CA PRO A 45 13.98 13.42 6.32
C PRO A 45 12.54 13.01 6.00
N ALA A 46 11.58 13.72 6.60
CA ALA A 46 10.18 13.66 6.18
C ALA A 46 9.92 14.71 5.08
N GLU A 47 9.10 14.35 4.09
CA GLU A 47 8.66 15.25 3.04
C GLU A 47 7.14 15.51 3.16
N ALA A 48 6.71 16.69 2.74
CA ALA A 48 5.29 17.06 2.74
C ALA A 48 4.63 16.55 1.46
N ALA A 49 3.47 15.90 1.61
CA ALA A 49 2.68 15.42 0.48
C ALA A 49 2.21 16.60 -0.38
N LYS A 50 2.39 16.48 -1.69
CA LYS A 50 1.99 17.49 -2.69
C LYS A 50 0.53 17.36 -3.08
N VAL A 51 -0.05 16.17 -2.94
CA VAL A 51 -1.49 15.95 -3.06
C VAL A 51 -2.07 15.55 -1.70
N GLN A 52 -3.17 16.19 -1.31
CA GLN A 52 -3.80 16.00 0.00
C GLN A 52 -5.32 15.90 -0.10
N PHE A 53 -5.92 15.18 0.84
CA PHE A 53 -7.35 15.23 1.09
C PHE A 53 -7.74 16.53 1.81
N VAL A 54 -8.80 17.17 1.32
CA VAL A 54 -9.34 18.42 1.90
C VAL A 54 -10.85 18.33 2.07
N THR A 55 -11.41 19.19 2.91
CA THR A 55 -12.87 19.25 3.11
C THR A 55 -13.55 19.73 1.83
N ALA A 56 -14.71 19.18 1.54
CA ALA A 56 -15.59 19.57 0.46
C ALA A 56 -17.04 19.73 0.96
N ALA A 57 -17.97 20.07 0.07
CA ALA A 57 -19.32 20.49 0.45
C ALA A 57 -20.09 19.46 1.27
N ASP A 58 -19.95 18.17 0.97
CA ASP A 58 -20.64 17.08 1.68
C ASP A 58 -19.80 16.42 2.77
N SER A 59 -18.60 16.95 3.08
CA SER A 59 -17.70 16.33 4.05
C SER A 59 -18.33 16.14 5.42
N THR A 60 -19.11 17.10 5.91
CA THR A 60 -19.84 16.93 7.18
C THR A 60 -20.91 15.84 7.09
N ALA A 61 -21.68 15.79 6.00
CA ALA A 61 -22.71 14.78 5.80
C ALA A 61 -22.14 13.37 5.60
N ALA A 62 -20.97 13.25 4.98
CA ALA A 62 -20.23 12.01 4.82
C ALA A 62 -19.47 11.58 6.09
N GLY A 63 -19.35 12.46 7.09
CA GLY A 63 -18.59 12.21 8.31
C GLY A 63 -17.09 12.15 8.04
N ALA A 64 -16.59 13.07 7.20
CA ALA A 64 -15.19 13.12 6.81
C ALA A 64 -14.30 13.58 7.97
N SER A 65 -13.34 12.73 8.33
CA SER A 65 -12.23 13.04 9.24
C SER A 65 -10.93 12.92 8.47
N ILE A 66 -10.39 14.06 8.07
CA ILE A 66 -9.11 14.14 7.35
C ILE A 66 -7.97 13.96 8.35
N GLY A 67 -7.07 13.04 8.02
CA GLY A 67 -5.91 12.72 8.83
C GLY A 67 -4.85 13.82 8.85
N THR A 68 -3.89 13.66 9.76
CA THR A 68 -2.71 14.54 9.83
C THR A 68 -2.01 14.61 8.47
N ASN A 69 -1.64 15.82 8.05
CA ASN A 69 -1.01 16.12 6.75
C ASN A 69 -1.86 15.75 5.52
N GLY A 70 -3.17 15.47 5.68
CA GLY A 70 -4.08 15.21 4.57
C GLY A 70 -3.78 13.94 3.77
N THR A 71 -2.99 13.00 4.30
CA THR A 71 -2.57 11.78 3.57
C THR A 71 -3.56 10.64 3.67
N TYR A 72 -4.58 10.75 4.52
CA TYR A 72 -5.71 9.83 4.57
C TYR A 72 -7.00 10.56 4.98
N VAL A 73 -8.15 9.95 4.69
CA VAL A 73 -9.46 10.41 5.13
C VAL A 73 -10.32 9.23 5.55
N LEU A 74 -11.07 9.37 6.64
CA LEU A 74 -12.12 8.42 7.04
C LEU A 74 -13.49 9.07 6.78
N LEU A 75 -14.40 8.34 6.14
CA LEU A 75 -15.80 8.75 5.94
C LEU A 75 -16.70 7.82 6.76
N ASN A 76 -17.21 8.27 7.90
CA ASN A 76 -17.87 7.39 8.88
C ASN A 76 -19.39 7.56 9.00
N SER A 77 -20.00 8.48 8.26
CA SER A 77 -21.44 8.81 8.34
C SER A 77 -22.17 8.63 7.01
N MET A 78 -21.52 8.03 6.01
CA MET A 78 -22.16 7.71 4.74
C MET A 78 -23.19 6.59 4.90
N ALA A 79 -24.39 6.85 4.41
CA ALA A 79 -25.47 5.87 4.27
C ALA A 79 -26.13 5.98 2.90
N GLY A 80 -26.84 4.92 2.50
CA GLY A 80 -27.71 4.89 1.32
C GLY A 80 -29.14 4.48 1.70
N TRP A 81 -30.04 4.46 0.73
CA TRP A 81 -31.42 4.02 0.95
C TRP A 81 -31.70 2.67 0.28
N PRO A 82 -32.58 1.83 0.84
CA PRO A 82 -33.14 0.69 0.12
C PRO A 82 -33.88 1.17 -1.12
N ASN A 83 -33.53 0.60 -2.27
CA ASN A 83 -34.18 0.88 -3.56
C ASN A 83 -34.12 2.34 -4.06
N SER A 84 -33.26 3.18 -3.49
CA SER A 84 -33.04 4.55 -3.94
C SER A 84 -31.57 4.94 -3.80
N THR A 85 -31.05 5.69 -4.77
CA THR A 85 -29.66 6.14 -4.76
C THR A 85 -29.53 7.38 -3.87
N ARG A 86 -28.63 7.31 -2.89
CA ARG A 86 -28.15 8.50 -2.19
C ARG A 86 -26.80 8.91 -2.76
N THR A 87 -26.67 10.19 -3.09
CA THR A 87 -25.46 10.77 -3.67
C THR A 87 -24.85 11.77 -2.70
N TYR A 88 -23.54 11.65 -2.48
CA TYR A 88 -22.70 12.68 -1.88
C TYR A 88 -21.85 13.23 -3.02
N GLN A 89 -22.23 14.38 -3.57
CA GLN A 89 -21.60 14.95 -4.77
C GLN A 89 -20.16 15.40 -4.53
N ALA A 90 -19.83 15.72 -3.29
CA ALA A 90 -18.49 16.16 -2.89
C ALA A 90 -18.17 15.72 -1.46
N ALA A 91 -18.04 14.40 -1.24
CA ALA A 91 -17.77 13.82 0.07
C ALA A 91 -16.40 14.24 0.63
N VAL A 92 -15.39 14.32 -0.23
CA VAL A 92 -14.03 14.81 0.10
C VAL A 92 -13.40 15.42 -1.14
N GLY A 93 -12.49 16.37 -0.96
CA GLY A 93 -11.66 16.93 -2.02
C GLY A 93 -10.29 16.24 -2.11
N ILE A 94 -9.73 16.20 -3.30
CA ILE A 94 -8.33 15.85 -3.60
C ILE A 94 -7.69 17.12 -4.15
N GLN A 95 -6.80 17.73 -3.37
CA GLN A 95 -6.13 18.97 -3.73
C GLN A 95 -4.69 18.71 -4.16
N ASN A 96 -4.33 19.22 -5.33
CA ASN A 96 -2.93 19.37 -5.73
C ASN A 96 -2.39 20.70 -5.18
N LEU A 97 -1.51 20.63 -4.20
CA LEU A 97 -0.85 21.79 -3.57
C LEU A 97 0.41 22.24 -4.32
N ASP A 98 0.82 21.50 -5.35
CA ASP A 98 1.98 21.86 -6.14
C ASP A 98 1.69 22.99 -7.15
N THR A 99 2.78 23.57 -7.63
CA THR A 99 2.87 24.57 -8.71
C THR A 99 2.78 23.95 -10.11
N VAL A 100 2.86 22.63 -10.22
CA VAL A 100 2.70 21.86 -11.47
C VAL A 100 1.54 20.88 -11.36
N ALA A 101 1.03 20.41 -12.51
CA ALA A 101 -0.01 19.38 -12.52
C ALA A 101 0.51 18.05 -11.94
N ARG A 102 -0.36 17.32 -11.25
CA ARG A 102 -0.05 16.03 -10.63
C ARG A 102 -0.97 14.95 -11.16
N THR A 103 -0.39 13.83 -11.56
CA THR A 103 -1.14 12.65 -12.00
C THR A 103 -1.52 11.82 -10.79
N VAL A 104 -2.80 11.55 -10.65
CA VAL A 104 -3.36 10.71 -9.58
C VAL A 104 -4.20 9.59 -10.16
N GLU A 105 -4.42 8.55 -9.36
CA GLU A 105 -5.33 7.45 -9.66
C GLU A 105 -6.03 7.03 -8.37
N LEU A 106 -7.37 7.07 -8.33
CA LEU A 106 -8.15 6.53 -7.22
C LEU A 106 -8.62 5.13 -7.59
N LYS A 107 -8.41 4.16 -6.69
CA LYS A 107 -8.57 2.75 -7.01
C LYS A 107 -9.19 1.94 -5.87
N PHE A 108 -10.03 0.98 -6.25
CA PHE A 108 -10.47 -0.12 -5.41
C PHE A 108 -9.58 -1.33 -5.68
N ASP A 109 -8.58 -1.57 -4.82
CA ASP A 109 -7.44 -2.44 -5.12
C ASP A 109 -7.80 -3.93 -5.07
N GLN A 110 -8.36 -4.41 -3.96
CA GLN A 110 -8.57 -5.85 -3.77
C GLN A 110 -9.92 -6.21 -3.14
N ALA A 111 -10.32 -7.48 -3.26
CA ALA A 111 -11.56 -8.01 -2.70
C ALA A 111 -11.68 -7.85 -1.17
N GLY A 112 -10.56 -7.70 -0.45
CA GLY A 112 -10.54 -7.45 1.00
C GLY A 112 -10.81 -5.99 1.40
N ASP A 113 -10.81 -5.07 0.43
CA ASP A 113 -11.13 -3.65 0.65
C ASP A 113 -12.65 -3.40 0.71
N TRP A 114 -13.47 -4.45 0.61
CA TRP A 114 -14.91 -4.43 0.91
C TRP A 114 -15.27 -5.58 1.86
N SER A 115 -15.83 -5.27 3.03
CA SER A 115 -16.42 -6.24 3.95
C SER A 115 -17.80 -5.82 4.50
N GLY A 116 -18.45 -6.70 5.28
CA GLY A 116 -19.76 -6.48 5.89
C GLY A 116 -20.90 -7.12 5.12
N ASP A 117 -22.07 -6.47 5.12
CA ASP A 117 -23.32 -6.92 4.48
C ASP A 117 -23.33 -6.68 2.96
N THR A 118 -22.25 -7.06 2.29
CA THR A 118 -22.00 -6.74 0.86
C THR A 118 -23.12 -7.28 -0.04
N GLY A 119 -23.70 -8.43 0.30
CA GLY A 119 -24.80 -9.05 -0.43
C GLY A 119 -26.10 -8.25 -0.42
N ASN A 120 -26.24 -7.24 0.45
CA ASN A 120 -27.40 -6.35 0.53
C ASN A 120 -27.21 -5.03 -0.25
N ILE A 121 -26.02 -4.79 -0.82
CA ILE A 121 -25.77 -3.64 -1.69
C ILE A 121 -26.24 -3.95 -3.11
N ASP A 122 -26.90 -2.99 -3.75
CA ASP A 122 -27.21 -3.05 -5.17
C ASP A 122 -26.02 -2.50 -5.97
N PHE A 123 -25.57 -1.29 -5.62
CA PHE A 123 -24.28 -0.75 -6.07
C PHE A 123 -23.71 0.30 -5.11
N ILE A 124 -22.39 0.43 -5.15
CA ILE A 124 -21.68 1.64 -4.72
C ILE A 124 -20.75 2.04 -5.86
N THR A 125 -20.86 3.29 -6.31
CA THR A 125 -19.93 3.85 -7.29
C THR A 125 -19.24 5.09 -6.75
N VAL A 126 -18.00 5.26 -7.17
CA VAL A 126 -17.16 6.41 -6.79
C VAL A 126 -16.66 7.09 -8.05
N ILE A 127 -16.81 8.41 -8.10
CA ILE A 127 -16.53 9.22 -9.27
C ILE A 127 -15.70 10.42 -8.83
N VAL A 128 -14.61 10.72 -9.53
CA VAL A 128 -13.89 11.98 -9.35
C VAL A 128 -14.49 13.01 -10.29
N ARG A 129 -14.79 14.22 -9.79
CA ARG A 129 -15.31 15.34 -10.57
C ARG A 129 -14.45 16.58 -10.35
N ASP A 130 -14.42 17.47 -11.34
CA ASP A 130 -13.75 18.76 -11.20
C ASP A 130 -14.37 19.65 -10.11
N THR A 131 -15.68 19.57 -9.93
CA THR A 131 -16.47 20.22 -8.87
C THR A 131 -17.72 19.40 -8.54
N ALA A 132 -18.45 19.79 -7.49
CA ALA A 132 -19.69 19.11 -7.08
C ALA A 132 -20.72 19.12 -8.23
N GLY A 133 -21.14 17.93 -8.68
CA GLY A 133 -22.03 17.78 -9.83
C GLY A 133 -21.42 18.19 -11.18
N GLY A 134 -20.12 18.47 -11.23
CA GLY A 134 -19.39 18.87 -12.42
C GLY A 134 -18.97 17.72 -13.33
N THR A 135 -18.00 17.99 -14.20
CA THR A 135 -17.50 17.03 -15.18
C THR A 135 -16.72 15.92 -14.50
N GLN A 136 -17.10 14.68 -14.82
CA GLN A 136 -16.37 13.49 -14.38
C GLN A 136 -14.97 13.46 -14.98
N GLN A 137 -13.99 13.11 -14.14
CA GLN A 137 -12.59 12.93 -14.47
C GLN A 137 -12.23 11.46 -14.34
N GLY A 138 -11.78 10.86 -15.45
CA GLY A 138 -11.47 9.43 -15.50
C GLY A 138 -12.70 8.52 -15.48
N ALA A 139 -12.48 7.23 -15.22
CA ALA A 139 -13.52 6.22 -15.18
C ALA A 139 -14.24 6.17 -13.81
N THR A 140 -15.44 5.58 -13.80
CA THR A 140 -16.18 5.30 -12.58
C THR A 140 -15.60 4.08 -11.88
N ILE A 141 -15.33 4.19 -10.58
CA ILE A 141 -14.98 3.06 -9.74
C ILE A 141 -16.27 2.34 -9.35
N ASN A 142 -16.39 1.07 -9.74
CA ASN A 142 -17.43 0.17 -9.26
C ASN A 142 -16.84 -0.58 -8.08
N VAL A 143 -17.24 -0.20 -6.86
CA VAL A 143 -16.78 -0.89 -5.66
C VAL A 143 -17.16 -2.37 -5.80
N GLY A 144 -16.31 -3.27 -5.29
CA GLY A 144 -16.57 -4.72 -5.31
C GLY A 144 -16.07 -5.40 -6.58
N THR A 145 -15.68 -4.61 -7.57
CA THR A 145 -14.92 -5.08 -8.74
C THR A 145 -13.44 -4.77 -8.51
N ALA A 146 -12.66 -5.79 -8.13
CA ALA A 146 -11.23 -5.63 -7.88
C ALA A 146 -10.52 -5.01 -9.09
N GLY A 147 -9.65 -4.03 -8.85
CA GLY A 147 -8.94 -3.30 -9.89
C GLY A 147 -9.74 -2.17 -10.54
N SER A 148 -11.00 -1.94 -10.13
CA SER A 148 -11.76 -0.79 -10.63
C SER A 148 -11.10 0.51 -10.16
N SER A 149 -10.91 1.44 -11.10
CA SER A 149 -10.06 2.61 -10.94
C SER A 149 -10.58 3.76 -11.80
N THR A 150 -10.22 5.00 -11.43
CA THR A 150 -10.36 6.17 -12.31
C THR A 150 -9.46 6.09 -13.54
N GLY A 151 -8.42 5.26 -13.50
CA GLY A 151 -7.25 5.41 -14.35
C GLY A 151 -6.45 6.66 -13.97
N ALA A 152 -5.36 6.91 -14.70
CA ALA A 152 -4.53 8.08 -14.49
C ALA A 152 -5.27 9.36 -14.93
N ILE A 153 -5.45 10.29 -13.99
CA ILE A 153 -6.07 11.60 -14.22
C ILE A 153 -5.12 12.71 -13.75
N SER A 154 -5.12 13.85 -14.42
CA SER A 154 -4.19 14.95 -14.14
C SER A 154 -4.91 16.12 -13.46
N ILE A 155 -4.60 16.35 -12.18
CA ILE A 155 -5.12 17.50 -11.43
C ILE A 155 -4.21 18.71 -11.71
N PRO A 156 -4.72 19.82 -12.26
CA PRO A 156 -3.91 21.01 -12.50
C PRO A 156 -3.28 21.56 -11.20
N ALA A 157 -2.27 22.41 -11.35
CA ALA A 157 -1.61 23.06 -10.21
C ALA A 157 -2.64 23.82 -9.34
N SER A 158 -2.45 23.77 -8.01
CA SER A 158 -3.30 24.48 -7.03
C SER A 158 -4.80 24.20 -7.16
N THR A 159 -5.19 23.08 -7.77
CA THR A 159 -6.59 22.73 -8.06
C THR A 159 -7.09 21.65 -7.12
N THR A 160 -8.37 21.75 -6.76
CA THR A 160 -9.08 20.72 -5.98
C THR A 160 -10.16 20.10 -6.84
N TRP A 161 -10.15 18.77 -6.93
CA TRP A 161 -11.25 17.98 -7.46
C TRP A 161 -11.99 17.28 -6.32
N VAL A 162 -13.21 16.83 -6.55
CA VAL A 162 -14.07 16.25 -5.52
C VAL A 162 -14.39 14.79 -5.82
N VAL A 163 -14.59 14.01 -4.76
CA VAL A 163 -14.98 12.61 -4.85
C VAL A 163 -16.48 12.49 -4.55
N GLU A 164 -17.23 12.05 -5.55
CA GLU A 164 -18.63 11.72 -5.46
C GLU A 164 -18.82 10.24 -5.08
N TRP A 165 -19.75 9.98 -4.17
CA TRP A 165 -20.19 8.62 -3.81
C TRP A 165 -21.67 8.46 -4.12
N ASN A 166 -22.02 7.41 -4.85
CA ASN A 166 -23.40 7.00 -5.08
C ASN A 166 -23.64 5.64 -4.44
N ILE A 167 -24.63 5.56 -3.55
CA ILE A 167 -24.88 4.37 -2.72
C ILE A 167 -26.34 3.96 -2.88
N ARG A 168 -26.59 2.71 -3.27
CA ARG A 168 -27.92 2.11 -3.29
C ARG A 168 -27.89 0.73 -2.63
N TRP A 169 -28.78 0.55 -1.66
CA TRP A 169 -29.04 -0.74 -1.05
C TRP A 169 -30.16 -1.48 -1.79
N LYS A 170 -30.16 -2.81 -1.72
CA LYS A 170 -31.27 -3.64 -2.17
C LYS A 170 -32.53 -3.33 -1.36
N ALA A 171 -33.70 -3.58 -1.95
CA ALA A 171 -34.99 -3.21 -1.37
C ALA A 171 -35.23 -3.78 0.05
N GLY A 172 -34.66 -4.95 0.37
CA GLY A 172 -34.81 -5.60 1.68
C GLY A 172 -33.75 -5.22 2.72
N ALA A 173 -32.82 -4.31 2.41
CA ALA A 173 -31.77 -3.94 3.36
C ALA A 173 -32.34 -3.20 4.58
N LEU A 174 -31.82 -3.53 5.75
CA LEU A 174 -32.22 -2.94 7.03
C LEU A 174 -31.23 -1.85 7.45
N SER A 175 -31.65 -0.96 8.36
CA SER A 175 -30.78 0.09 8.91
C SER A 175 -29.61 -0.44 9.74
N THR A 176 -29.65 -1.71 10.14
CA THR A 176 -28.53 -2.40 10.80
C THR A 176 -27.49 -2.92 9.82
N ASN A 177 -27.79 -2.96 8.51
CA ASN A 177 -26.82 -3.43 7.53
C ASN A 177 -25.72 -2.40 7.31
N THR A 178 -24.47 -2.87 7.30
CA THR A 178 -23.30 -2.01 7.15
C THR A 178 -22.27 -2.65 6.23
N VAL A 179 -21.54 -1.82 5.50
CA VAL A 179 -20.39 -2.25 4.71
C VAL A 179 -19.21 -1.33 5.00
N SER A 180 -18.01 -1.88 4.93
CA SER A 180 -16.77 -1.11 4.99
C SER A 180 -16.10 -1.15 3.63
N VAL A 181 -15.68 0.01 3.12
CA VAL A 181 -15.02 0.17 1.83
C VAL A 181 -13.71 0.93 2.02
N LYS A 182 -12.64 0.46 1.39
CA LYS A 182 -11.35 1.14 1.33
C LYS A 182 -10.96 1.43 -0.12
N LEU A 183 -10.43 2.62 -0.35
CA LEU A 183 -9.85 3.02 -1.63
C LEU A 183 -8.41 3.49 -1.42
N THR A 184 -7.59 3.37 -2.45
CA THR A 184 -6.21 3.85 -2.48
C THR A 184 -6.11 5.01 -3.47
N LEU A 185 -5.51 6.11 -3.03
CA LEU A 185 -5.10 7.20 -3.92
C LEU A 185 -3.61 7.03 -4.23
N ILE A 186 -3.29 6.79 -5.49
CA ILE A 186 -1.93 6.74 -6.01
C ILE A 186 -1.60 8.12 -6.58
N VAL A 187 -0.43 8.65 -6.23
CA VAL A 187 0.06 9.93 -6.73
C VAL A 187 1.40 9.69 -7.43
N THR A 188 1.50 10.06 -8.71
CA THR A 188 2.72 9.88 -9.49
C THR A 188 3.59 11.13 -9.45
N GLY A 189 4.88 10.92 -9.17
CA GLY A 189 5.89 11.97 -9.18
C GLY A 189 5.93 12.84 -7.92
N GLU A 190 5.29 12.41 -6.82
CA GLU A 190 5.57 12.94 -5.48
C GLU A 190 7.08 13.07 -5.24
#